data_AF-A0A3A3DGX8-F1
#
_entry.id   AF-A0A3A3DGX8-F1
#
_cell.length_a   1.000
_cell.length_b   1.000
_cell.length_c   1.000
_cell.angle_alpha   90.00
_cell.angle_beta   90.00
_cell.angle_gamma   90.00
#
_symmetry.space_group_name_H-M   'P 1'
#
loop_
_entity.id
_entity.type
_entity.pdbx_description
1 polymer ?
#
loop_
_entity_poly.entity_id
_entity_poly.type
_entity_poly.pdbx_seq_one_letter_code
_entity_poly.pdbx_strand_id
1 'polypeptide(L)'
;MSPTFHLVNPRRMALTVAALAMVSAPAMAADNNSACGHMAEMSHLSVSGDGLARIAPDMATIQLGVTGQADSANAAMDQNSTQQAAVIKALTDTGIEQAQIQTSGLNLSPLMKYDEDRAPSVTGYQASNIVTVRVADLTRLGEVLDAIVNAGANEISGITFAREDGADAQDDARRQAVTDARRKAQVLAEAAGLTLGPVLTIRDSQSGGSTPRPMMRMEAAMADSVPVQAGQMEMSAQVDIEYALVGDGSCSPVKGGDVPLPGDGAPAPDEPIAPGIVEPLPDMEEPAN
;
A
#
# COMPACT_ATOMS: atom_id res chain seq x y z
N MET A 1 -51.93 70.13 -53.23
CA MET A 1 -53.28 69.57 -53.35
C MET A 1 -53.79 69.27 -51.95
N SER A 2 -54.72 70.09 -51.48
CA SER A 2 -55.60 69.83 -50.32
C SER A 2 -56.65 68.75 -50.69
N PRO A 3 -57.64 68.44 -49.83
CA PRO A 3 -57.63 67.64 -48.60
C PRO A 3 -58.65 66.46 -48.74
N THR A 4 -59.26 65.96 -47.64
CA THR A 4 -60.59 65.27 -47.48
C THR A 4 -60.45 63.97 -46.64
N PHE A 5 -60.74 63.95 -45.33
CA PHE A 5 -62.02 63.86 -44.56
C PHE A 5 -62.63 62.45 -44.40
N HIS A 6 -62.95 62.10 -43.13
CA HIS A 6 -64.09 61.35 -42.55
C HIS A 6 -63.60 60.67 -41.25
N LEU A 7 -63.87 61.10 -40.01
CA LEU A 7 -65.09 61.38 -39.22
C LEU A 7 -66.06 60.20 -39.00
N VAL A 8 -66.21 59.82 -37.71
CA VAL A 8 -67.45 59.55 -36.90
C VAL A 8 -67.40 58.25 -36.05
N ASN A 9 -67.10 58.39 -34.74
CA ASN A 9 -67.89 58.10 -33.50
C ASN A 9 -68.98 56.97 -33.47
N PRO A 10 -69.65 56.62 -32.32
CA PRO A 10 -69.29 56.60 -30.87
C PRO A 10 -69.91 55.43 -30.02
N ARG A 11 -69.64 55.43 -28.69
CA ARG A 11 -70.54 55.04 -27.55
C ARG A 11 -70.81 53.52 -27.35
N ARG A 12 -70.96 52.91 -26.16
CA ARG A 12 -71.39 53.22 -24.77
C ARG A 12 -71.01 51.98 -23.91
N MET A 13 -70.44 52.08 -22.70
CA MET A 13 -71.05 52.37 -21.38
C MET A 13 -71.47 51.11 -20.58
N ALA A 14 -71.00 51.08 -19.32
CA ALA A 14 -71.46 50.36 -18.11
C ALA A 14 -71.15 48.85 -17.97
N LEU A 15 -70.37 48.38 -16.98
CA LEU A 15 -70.52 48.30 -15.50
C LEU A 15 -71.19 46.99 -15.05
N THR A 16 -70.45 46.09 -14.38
CA THR A 16 -70.95 45.18 -13.32
C THR A 16 -69.78 44.50 -12.59
N VAL A 17 -69.96 44.35 -11.27
CA VAL A 17 -69.00 43.92 -10.23
C VAL A 17 -69.32 42.49 -9.78
N ALA A 18 -68.31 41.64 -9.57
CA ALA A 18 -68.30 40.50 -8.62
C ALA A 18 -66.90 39.83 -8.64
N ALA A 19 -66.05 40.00 -7.63
CA ALA A 19 -65.95 39.21 -6.38
C ALA A 19 -65.02 37.97 -6.49
N LEU A 20 -63.75 38.21 -6.15
CA LEU A 20 -62.75 37.37 -5.47
C LEU A 20 -62.77 35.83 -5.69
N ALA A 21 -61.88 35.32 -6.54
CA ALA A 21 -61.52 33.90 -6.63
C ALA A 21 -60.17 33.64 -5.95
N MET A 22 -60.14 32.65 -5.05
CA MET A 22 -58.93 32.14 -4.40
C MET A 22 -57.99 31.52 -5.45
N VAL A 23 -56.77 32.03 -5.55
CA VAL A 23 -55.71 31.40 -6.34
C VAL A 23 -55.03 30.33 -5.48
N SER A 24 -55.46 29.09 -5.66
CA SER A 24 -54.73 27.91 -5.23
C SER A 24 -53.52 27.74 -6.15
N ALA A 25 -52.31 27.90 -5.61
CA ALA A 25 -51.08 27.59 -6.33
C ALA A 25 -50.98 26.06 -6.53
N PRO A 26 -50.77 25.55 -7.76
CA PRO A 26 -50.37 24.17 -7.93
C PRO A 26 -48.93 24.01 -7.46
N ALA A 27 -48.75 23.38 -6.30
CA ALA A 27 -47.52 22.69 -5.97
C ALA A 27 -47.42 21.47 -6.90
N MET A 28 -46.61 21.57 -7.95
CA MET A 28 -46.21 20.41 -8.74
C MET A 28 -44.79 20.03 -8.34
N ALA A 29 -44.69 18.78 -7.91
CA ALA A 29 -43.55 18.13 -7.32
C ALA A 29 -42.32 18.17 -8.25
N ALA A 30 -41.17 18.52 -7.68
CA ALA A 30 -39.89 18.13 -8.25
C ALA A 30 -39.75 16.61 -8.06
N ASP A 31 -39.84 15.87 -9.15
CA ASP A 31 -39.55 14.44 -9.20
C ASP A 31 -38.03 14.27 -9.01
N ASN A 32 -37.60 14.16 -7.76
CA ASN A 32 -36.20 14.01 -7.37
C ASN A 32 -35.66 12.59 -7.60
N ASN A 33 -36.16 11.85 -8.58
CA ASN A 33 -35.69 10.49 -8.87
C ASN A 33 -34.44 10.48 -9.78
N SER A 34 -33.47 11.33 -9.44
CA SER A 34 -32.12 11.30 -10.02
C SER A 34 -31.11 11.04 -8.89
N ALA A 35 -31.25 9.91 -8.20
CA ALA A 35 -30.32 9.50 -7.15
C ALA A 35 -28.91 9.15 -7.68
N CYS A 36 -28.78 8.93 -9.00
CA CYS A 36 -27.49 8.76 -9.66
C CYS A 36 -27.45 9.68 -10.88
N GLY A 37 -26.84 10.86 -10.73
CA GLY A 37 -26.60 11.81 -11.82
C GLY A 37 -25.73 11.20 -12.94
N HIS A 38 -25.73 11.85 -14.10
CA HIS A 38 -25.11 11.47 -15.37
C HIS A 38 -23.56 11.32 -15.38
N MET A 39 -22.96 10.96 -14.26
CA MET A 39 -21.59 10.45 -14.13
C MET A 39 -21.59 9.28 -13.13
N ALA A 40 -22.43 8.28 -13.35
CA ALA A 40 -22.43 7.07 -12.53
C ALA A 40 -21.16 6.27 -12.84
N GLU A 41 -20.03 6.68 -12.25
CA GLU A 41 -18.96 5.72 -11.97
C GLU A 41 -19.60 4.58 -11.18
N MET A 42 -19.39 3.35 -11.65
CA MET A 42 -19.89 2.16 -10.96
C MET A 42 -19.48 2.24 -9.49
N SER A 43 -20.41 2.01 -8.57
CA SER A 43 -20.09 1.93 -7.15
C SER A 43 -18.99 0.89 -6.95
N HIS A 44 -17.88 1.32 -6.37
CA HIS A 44 -16.72 0.49 -6.16
C HIS A 44 -16.19 0.64 -4.74
N LEU A 45 -15.48 -0.38 -4.28
CA LEU A 45 -14.82 -0.45 -3.00
C LEU A 45 -13.33 -0.62 -3.23
N SER A 46 -12.54 0.36 -2.78
CA SER A 46 -11.08 0.25 -2.74
C SER A 46 -10.64 -0.20 -1.35
N VAL A 47 -9.80 -1.24 -1.29
CA VAL A 47 -9.22 -1.75 -0.06
C VAL A 47 -7.74 -2.06 -0.24
N SER A 48 -6.99 -1.85 0.85
CA SER A 48 -5.59 -2.29 0.94
C SER A 48 -5.48 -3.53 1.83
N GLY A 49 -4.76 -4.54 1.35
CA GLY A 49 -4.44 -5.74 2.09
C GLY A 49 -2.94 -5.85 2.34
N ASP A 50 -2.61 -6.41 3.50
CA ASP A 50 -1.24 -6.58 3.97
C ASP A 50 -0.94 -8.06 4.13
N GLY A 51 0.25 -8.50 3.75
CA GLY A 51 0.68 -9.89 3.87
C GLY A 51 2.12 -10.00 4.34
N LEU A 52 2.37 -11.01 5.17
CA LEU A 52 3.67 -11.23 5.80
C LEU A 52 4.09 -12.69 5.64
N ALA A 53 5.29 -12.92 5.11
CA ALA A 53 5.89 -14.25 5.08
C ALA A 53 7.19 -14.23 5.87
N ARG A 54 7.41 -15.29 6.64
CA ARG A 54 8.64 -15.47 7.41
C ARG A 54 9.50 -16.52 6.75
N ILE A 55 10.79 -16.22 6.63
CA ILE A 55 11.73 -17.12 5.97
C ILE A 55 13.09 -17.05 6.69
N ALA A 56 13.73 -18.22 6.90
CA ALA A 56 15.01 -18.29 7.62
C ALA A 56 16.16 -17.88 6.68
N PRO A 57 17.11 -17.00 7.06
CA PRO A 57 18.23 -16.66 6.19
C PRO A 57 19.05 -17.87 5.78
N ASP A 58 19.70 -17.80 4.61
CA ASP A 58 20.61 -18.84 4.12
C ASP A 58 22.07 -18.38 4.08
N MET A 59 22.34 -17.09 4.28
CA MET A 59 23.70 -16.56 4.31
C MET A 59 23.87 -15.47 5.36
N ALA A 60 25.14 -15.19 5.68
CA ALA A 60 25.54 -14.05 6.48
C ALA A 60 26.63 -13.25 5.76
N THR A 61 26.57 -11.93 5.94
CA THR A 61 27.66 -11.02 5.59
C THR A 61 28.30 -10.53 6.87
N ILE A 62 29.60 -10.75 7.01
CA ILE A 62 30.40 -10.32 8.14
C ILE A 62 31.21 -9.10 7.70
N GLN A 63 31.19 -8.05 8.50
CA GLN A 63 32.05 -6.90 8.32
C GLN A 63 33.06 -6.82 9.46
N LEU A 64 34.34 -6.88 9.09
CA LEU A 64 35.46 -6.85 10.03
C LEU A 64 36.43 -5.72 9.67
N GLY A 65 36.98 -5.08 10.70
CA GLY A 65 38.05 -4.11 10.59
C GLY A 65 39.40 -4.75 10.94
N VAL A 66 40.41 -4.37 10.18
CA VAL A 66 41.82 -4.61 10.48
C VAL A 66 42.46 -3.26 10.75
N THR A 67 43.10 -3.10 11.90
CA THR A 67 43.79 -1.86 12.28
C THR A 67 45.26 -2.11 12.63
N GLY A 68 46.14 -1.29 12.08
CA GLY A 68 47.57 -1.28 12.38
C GLY A 68 47.99 0.09 12.90
N GLN A 69 48.85 0.11 13.93
CA GLN A 69 49.34 1.34 14.55
C GLN A 69 50.86 1.32 14.66
N ALA A 70 51.50 2.40 14.23
CA ALA A 70 52.96 2.55 14.31
C ALA A 70 53.38 4.02 14.41
N ASP A 71 54.66 4.25 14.74
CA ASP A 71 55.22 5.61 14.87
C ASP A 71 55.28 6.37 13.53
N SER A 72 55.23 5.64 12.40
CA SER A 72 55.20 6.23 11.05
C SER A 72 54.02 5.71 10.23
N ALA A 73 53.54 6.55 9.32
CA ALA A 73 52.47 6.21 8.38
C ALA A 73 52.77 4.95 7.56
N ASN A 74 54.00 4.82 7.04
CA ASN A 74 54.41 3.67 6.23
C ASN A 74 54.39 2.39 7.05
N ALA A 75 54.96 2.40 8.26
CA ALA A 75 54.95 1.24 9.14
C ALA A 75 53.52 0.82 9.53
N ALA A 76 52.62 1.79 9.76
CA ALA A 76 51.22 1.50 10.07
C ALA A 76 50.49 0.85 8.87
N MET A 77 50.75 1.32 7.65
CA MET A 77 50.20 0.72 6.42
C MET A 77 50.76 -0.67 6.16
N ASP A 78 52.08 -0.89 6.33
CA ASP A 78 52.71 -2.19 6.13
C ASP A 78 52.19 -3.24 7.13
N GLN A 79 52.02 -2.82 8.39
CA GLN A 79 51.41 -3.67 9.42
C GLN A 79 49.96 -4.01 9.08
N ASN A 80 49.17 -3.03 8.64
CA ASN A 80 47.78 -3.26 8.23
C ASN A 80 47.67 -4.22 7.05
N SER A 81 48.50 -4.03 6.01
CA SER A 81 48.57 -4.90 4.83
C SER A 81 48.95 -6.34 5.19
N THR A 82 49.93 -6.51 6.08
CA THR A 82 50.35 -7.84 6.55
C THR A 82 49.24 -8.57 7.29
N GLN A 83 48.55 -7.88 8.22
CA GLN A 83 47.42 -8.46 8.95
C GLN A 83 46.25 -8.77 8.02
N GLN A 84 45.94 -7.87 7.08
CA GLN A 84 44.89 -8.08 6.09
C GLN A 84 45.17 -9.33 5.25
N ALA A 85 46.41 -9.51 4.77
CA ALA A 85 46.80 -10.70 4.02
C ALA A 85 46.63 -11.98 4.84
N ALA A 86 46.97 -11.96 6.13
CA ALA A 86 46.77 -13.09 7.04
C ALA A 86 45.28 -13.42 7.21
N VAL A 87 44.42 -12.41 7.38
CA VAL A 87 42.97 -12.58 7.50
C VAL A 87 42.37 -13.14 6.21
N ILE A 88 42.71 -12.58 5.04
CA ILE A 88 42.25 -13.10 3.75
C ILE A 88 42.69 -14.55 3.56
N LYS A 89 43.93 -14.88 3.94
CA LYS A 89 44.41 -16.25 3.87
C LYS A 89 43.60 -17.18 4.77
N ALA A 90 43.35 -16.80 6.02
CA ALA A 90 42.56 -17.60 6.95
C ALA A 90 41.13 -17.83 6.43
N LEU A 91 40.51 -16.81 5.83
CA LEU A 91 39.21 -16.92 5.17
C LEU A 91 39.24 -17.91 3.99
N THR A 92 40.27 -17.85 3.15
CA THR A 92 40.39 -18.81 2.04
C THR A 92 40.71 -20.23 2.52
N ASP A 93 41.43 -20.38 3.63
CA ASP A 93 41.75 -21.68 4.23
C ASP A 93 40.49 -22.35 4.82
N THR A 94 39.48 -21.57 5.27
CA THR A 94 38.15 -22.09 5.62
C THR A 94 37.28 -22.37 4.39
N GLY A 95 37.80 -22.20 3.18
CA GLY A 95 37.09 -22.52 1.93
C GLY A 95 36.16 -21.42 1.44
N ILE A 96 36.30 -20.19 1.95
CA ILE A 96 35.60 -19.02 1.36
C ILE A 96 36.32 -18.64 0.07
N GLU A 97 35.56 -18.53 -1.01
CA GLU A 97 36.09 -18.10 -2.30
C GLU A 97 36.51 -16.63 -2.26
N GLN A 98 37.58 -16.28 -2.99
CA GLN A 98 38.03 -14.88 -3.07
C GLN A 98 36.95 -13.93 -3.59
N ALA A 99 36.04 -14.41 -4.45
CA ALA A 99 34.92 -13.62 -4.95
C ALA A 99 33.91 -13.20 -3.86
N GLN A 100 33.90 -13.91 -2.72
CA GLN A 100 33.06 -13.61 -1.56
C GLN A 100 33.76 -12.71 -0.53
N ILE A 101 34.99 -12.28 -0.81
CA ILE A 101 35.80 -11.42 0.06
C ILE A 101 36.00 -10.08 -0.64
N GLN A 102 35.55 -9.01 0.01
CA GLN A 102 35.70 -7.65 -0.48
C GLN A 102 36.47 -6.82 0.54
N THR A 103 37.49 -6.11 0.10
CA THR A 103 38.21 -5.13 0.92
C THR A 103 37.76 -3.72 0.54
N SER A 104 37.55 -2.85 1.52
CA SER A 104 37.09 -1.48 1.33
C SER A 104 37.50 -0.56 2.49
N GLY A 105 37.41 0.75 2.32
CA GLY A 105 37.56 1.67 3.46
C GLY A 105 38.98 1.75 4.04
N LEU A 106 40.02 1.61 3.20
CA LEU A 106 41.39 1.93 3.60
C LEU A 106 41.47 3.40 4.03
N ASN A 107 41.83 3.62 5.29
CA ASN A 107 41.99 4.94 5.87
C ASN A 107 43.28 5.00 6.69
N LEU A 108 43.94 6.14 6.68
CA LEU A 108 45.14 6.42 7.47
C LEU A 108 44.91 7.71 8.23
N SER A 109 45.11 7.69 9.53
CA SER A 109 44.88 8.85 10.40
C SER A 109 45.99 9.00 11.43
N PRO A 110 46.44 10.23 11.73
CA PRO A 110 47.42 10.45 12.79
C PRO A 110 46.77 10.20 14.15
N LEU A 111 47.55 9.59 15.05
CA LEU A 111 47.20 9.48 16.47
C LEU A 111 47.67 10.73 17.17
N MET A 112 46.72 11.47 17.76
CA MET A 112 46.98 12.74 18.43
C MET A 112 46.93 12.55 19.94
N LYS A 113 47.91 13.09 20.65
CA LYS A 113 47.89 13.25 22.10
C LYS A 113 47.55 14.69 22.45
N TYR A 114 46.54 14.83 23.30
CA TYR A 114 46.08 16.10 23.85
C TYR A 114 46.48 16.16 25.33
N ASP A 115 47.26 17.15 25.71
CA ASP A 115 47.60 17.46 27.11
C ASP A 115 46.99 18.83 27.46
N GLU A 116 46.51 19.01 28.70
CA GLU A 116 45.74 20.21 29.11
C GLU A 116 46.51 21.54 28.92
N ASP A 117 47.84 21.52 28.95
CA ASP A 117 48.70 22.70 28.85
C ASP A 117 49.60 22.73 27.60
N ARG A 118 49.38 21.86 26.60
CA ARG A 118 50.21 21.80 25.39
C ARG A 118 49.41 21.68 24.10
N ALA A 119 50.02 22.16 23.01
CA ALA A 119 49.48 21.93 21.68
C ALA A 119 49.39 20.41 21.38
N PRO A 120 48.35 19.95 20.66
CA PRO A 120 48.22 18.56 20.27
C PRO A 120 49.47 18.08 19.52
N SER A 121 49.97 16.90 19.86
CA SER A 121 51.14 16.32 19.22
C SER A 121 50.82 14.96 18.61
N VAL A 122 51.39 14.67 17.45
CA VAL A 122 51.26 13.37 16.79
C VAL A 122 52.14 12.36 17.54
N THR A 123 51.54 11.29 18.04
CA THR A 123 52.25 10.19 18.72
C THR A 123 52.42 8.96 17.83
N GLY A 124 51.78 8.93 16.66
CA GLY A 124 51.88 7.84 15.70
C GLY A 124 50.83 7.95 14.61
N TYR A 125 50.61 6.87 13.89
CA TYR A 125 49.64 6.74 12.82
C TYR A 125 48.88 5.44 12.98
N GLN A 126 47.59 5.49 12.63
CA GLN A 126 46.71 4.34 12.56
C GLN A 126 46.24 4.16 11.11
N ALA A 127 46.47 2.99 10.55
CA ALA A 127 45.86 2.54 9.32
C ALA A 127 44.71 1.58 9.65
N SER A 128 43.57 1.74 9.01
CA SER A 128 42.40 0.88 9.16
C SER A 128 41.87 0.46 7.80
N ASN A 129 41.34 -0.75 7.71
CA ASN A 129 40.72 -1.28 6.49
C ASN A 129 39.55 -2.18 6.89
N ILE A 130 38.51 -2.24 6.05
CA ILE A 130 37.32 -3.04 6.26
C ILE A 130 37.31 -4.19 5.27
N VAL A 131 37.23 -5.43 5.78
CA VAL A 131 37.00 -6.63 5.00
C VAL A 131 35.55 -7.06 5.19
N THR A 132 34.84 -7.27 4.09
CA THR A 132 33.47 -7.76 4.05
C THR A 132 33.50 -9.16 3.46
N VAL A 133 32.89 -10.11 4.15
CA VAL A 133 32.91 -11.52 3.79
C VAL A 133 31.49 -12.04 3.72
N ARG A 134 31.14 -12.70 2.61
CA ARG A 134 29.89 -13.43 2.46
C ARG A 134 30.08 -14.90 2.77
N VAL A 135 29.27 -15.40 3.70
CA VAL A 135 29.26 -16.80 4.17
C VAL A 135 27.94 -17.42 3.74
N ALA A 136 27.99 -18.29 2.74
CA ALA A 136 26.80 -18.97 2.18
C ALA A 136 26.31 -20.16 3.02
N ASP A 137 27.14 -20.66 3.96
CA ASP A 137 26.76 -21.74 4.87
C ASP A 137 26.81 -21.24 6.31
N LEU A 138 25.63 -20.95 6.86
CA LEU A 138 25.48 -20.46 8.23
C LEU A 138 25.96 -21.46 9.29
N THR A 139 26.01 -22.76 8.99
CA THR A 139 26.51 -23.76 9.94
C THR A 139 28.01 -23.63 10.20
N ARG A 140 28.72 -23.02 9.26
CA ARG A 140 30.17 -22.78 9.32
C ARG A 140 30.53 -21.40 9.85
N LEU A 141 29.53 -20.59 10.18
CA LEU A 141 29.73 -19.20 10.61
C LEU A 141 30.62 -19.10 11.86
N GLY A 142 30.45 -20.01 12.83
CA GLY A 142 31.30 -20.05 14.03
C GLY A 142 32.77 -20.33 13.71
N GLU A 143 33.04 -21.35 12.88
CA GLU A 143 34.39 -21.70 12.41
C GLU A 143 35.06 -20.51 11.69
N VAL A 144 34.30 -19.83 10.84
CA VAL A 144 34.77 -18.65 10.10
C VAL A 144 35.11 -17.50 11.04
N LEU A 145 34.25 -17.21 12.03
CA LEU A 145 34.51 -16.16 13.03
C LEU A 145 35.77 -16.47 13.85
N ASP A 146 35.93 -17.70 14.31
CA ASP A 146 37.11 -18.13 15.08
C ASP A 146 38.40 -18.00 14.24
N ALA A 147 38.37 -18.40 12.97
CA ALA A 147 39.52 -18.27 12.07
C ALA A 147 39.94 -16.81 11.86
N ILE A 148 38.98 -15.90 11.69
CA ILE A 148 39.22 -14.47 11.47
C ILE A 148 39.81 -13.81 12.72
N VAL A 149 39.27 -14.11 13.90
CA VAL A 149 39.77 -13.58 15.18
C VAL A 149 41.20 -14.05 15.44
N ASN A 150 41.47 -15.34 15.23
CA ASN A 150 42.82 -15.91 15.37
C ASN A 150 43.83 -15.36 14.36
N ALA A 151 43.36 -14.93 13.18
CA ALA A 151 44.19 -14.32 12.13
C ALA A 151 44.52 -12.84 12.37
N GLY A 152 43.98 -12.23 13.43
CA GLY A 152 44.32 -10.86 13.83
C GLY A 152 43.31 -9.80 13.39
N ALA A 153 42.11 -10.17 12.97
CA ALA A 153 41.02 -9.21 12.88
C ALA A 153 40.68 -8.69 14.29
N ASN A 154 40.73 -7.39 14.46
CA ASN A 154 40.70 -6.72 15.75
C ASN A 154 39.47 -5.81 15.93
N GLU A 155 38.62 -5.72 14.92
CA GLU A 155 37.32 -5.05 14.99
C GLU A 155 36.27 -5.88 14.25
N ILE A 156 35.12 -6.16 14.88
CA ILE A 156 33.97 -6.79 14.22
C ILE A 156 32.86 -5.76 14.21
N SER A 157 32.58 -5.20 13.04
CA SER A 157 31.60 -4.12 12.87
C SER A 157 30.16 -4.64 12.87
N GLY A 158 29.95 -5.91 12.54
CA GLY A 158 28.65 -6.56 12.64
C GLY A 158 28.50 -7.80 11.78
N ILE A 159 27.42 -8.54 12.02
CA ILE A 159 26.99 -9.69 11.22
C ILE A 159 25.57 -9.39 10.73
N THR A 160 25.36 -9.44 9.42
CA THR A 160 24.06 -9.22 8.80
C THR A 160 23.61 -10.51 8.11
N PHE A 161 22.45 -11.04 8.51
CA PHE A 161 21.86 -12.19 7.84
C PHE A 161 21.08 -11.76 6.61
N ALA A 162 21.19 -12.54 5.55
CA ALA A 162 20.49 -12.30 4.30
C ALA A 162 20.04 -13.62 3.67
N ARG A 163 19.30 -13.50 2.58
CA ARG A 163 18.91 -14.60 1.71
C ARG A 163 19.10 -14.19 0.26
N GLU A 164 19.62 -15.10 -0.55
CA GLU A 164 19.78 -14.85 -1.99
C GLU A 164 18.44 -14.86 -2.71
N ASP A 165 17.63 -15.90 -2.44
CA ASP A 165 16.36 -16.11 -3.11
C ASP A 165 15.18 -16.01 -2.12
N GLY A 166 14.53 -14.84 -2.12
CA GLY A 166 13.33 -14.59 -1.34
C GLY A 166 12.03 -14.67 -2.14
N ALA A 167 12.06 -15.12 -3.40
CA ALA A 167 10.92 -15.01 -4.31
C ALA A 167 9.69 -15.77 -3.79
N ASP A 168 9.88 -16.98 -3.29
CA ASP A 168 8.78 -17.81 -2.76
C ASP A 168 8.12 -17.16 -1.53
N ALA A 169 8.92 -16.63 -0.59
CA ALA A 169 8.37 -15.91 0.56
C ALA A 169 7.68 -14.61 0.13
N GLN A 170 8.21 -13.89 -0.86
CA GLN A 170 7.55 -12.70 -1.39
C GLN A 170 6.20 -13.05 -2.03
N ASP A 171 6.12 -14.17 -2.76
CA ASP A 171 4.88 -14.65 -3.35
C ASP A 171 3.87 -15.11 -2.29
N ASP A 172 4.33 -15.76 -1.22
CA ASP A 172 3.49 -16.08 -0.07
C ASP A 172 2.96 -14.83 0.63
N ALA A 173 3.79 -13.79 0.81
CA ALA A 173 3.35 -12.51 1.35
C ALA A 173 2.28 -11.87 0.45
N ARG A 174 2.46 -11.90 -0.88
CA ARG A 174 1.44 -11.40 -1.84
C ARG A 174 0.12 -12.16 -1.76
N ARG A 175 0.16 -13.50 -1.68
CA ARG A 175 -1.05 -14.34 -1.53
C ARG A 175 -1.80 -13.98 -0.25
N GLN A 176 -1.08 -13.76 0.84
CA GLN A 176 -1.67 -13.31 2.10
C GLN A 176 -2.28 -11.92 2.00
N ALA A 177 -1.59 -10.97 1.34
CA ALA A 177 -2.07 -9.60 1.15
C ALA A 177 -3.39 -9.58 0.35
N VAL A 178 -3.50 -10.37 -0.72
CA VAL A 178 -4.74 -10.50 -1.49
C VAL A 178 -5.87 -11.12 -0.65
N THR A 179 -5.55 -12.14 0.14
CA THR A 179 -6.52 -12.80 1.03
C THR A 179 -7.04 -11.83 2.09
N ASP A 180 -6.16 -11.03 2.69
CA ASP A 180 -6.51 -10.01 3.67
C ASP A 180 -7.35 -8.87 3.06
N ALA A 181 -6.96 -8.34 1.89
CA ALA A 181 -7.74 -7.36 1.15
C ALA A 181 -9.16 -7.86 0.87
N ARG A 182 -9.29 -9.10 0.38
CA ARG A 182 -10.59 -9.70 0.07
C ARG A 182 -11.46 -9.85 1.32
N ARG A 183 -10.88 -10.31 2.43
CA ARG A 183 -11.57 -10.42 3.72
C ARG A 183 -12.07 -9.06 4.21
N LYS A 184 -11.22 -8.01 4.15
CA LYS A 184 -11.60 -6.64 4.50
C LYS A 184 -12.74 -6.13 3.60
N ALA A 185 -12.63 -6.35 2.29
CA ALA A 185 -13.66 -5.93 1.33
C ALA A 185 -15.02 -6.57 1.60
N GLN A 186 -15.03 -7.86 1.91
CA GLN A 186 -16.26 -8.59 2.21
C GLN A 186 -16.95 -8.04 3.46
N VAL A 187 -16.20 -7.82 4.55
CA VAL A 187 -16.73 -7.23 5.79
C VAL A 187 -17.32 -5.84 5.55
N LEU A 188 -16.64 -5.00 4.76
CA LEU A 188 -17.10 -3.65 4.46
C LEU A 188 -18.36 -3.64 3.57
N ALA A 189 -18.43 -4.51 2.57
CA ALA A 189 -19.60 -4.64 1.72
C ALA A 189 -20.83 -5.12 2.52
N GLU A 190 -20.67 -6.18 3.31
CA GLU A 190 -21.75 -6.73 4.15
C GLU A 190 -22.26 -5.70 5.16
N ALA A 191 -21.36 -4.96 5.83
CA ALA A 191 -21.73 -3.91 6.77
C ALA A 191 -22.46 -2.72 6.11
N ALA A 192 -22.21 -2.48 4.82
CA ALA A 192 -22.90 -1.46 4.02
C ALA A 192 -24.23 -1.95 3.41
N GLY A 193 -24.62 -3.21 3.63
CA GLY A 193 -25.80 -3.80 3.00
C GLY A 193 -25.63 -4.05 1.49
N LEU A 194 -24.38 -4.14 1.02
CA LEU A 194 -24.02 -4.35 -0.38
C LEU A 194 -23.35 -5.72 -0.56
N THR A 195 -23.35 -6.22 -1.78
CA THR A 195 -22.65 -7.44 -2.17
C THR A 195 -21.33 -7.09 -2.84
N LEU A 196 -20.26 -7.78 -2.46
CA LEU A 196 -18.95 -7.66 -3.09
C LEU A 196 -18.97 -8.27 -4.50
N GLY A 197 -18.71 -7.44 -5.51
CA GLY A 197 -18.69 -7.81 -6.93
C GLY A 197 -17.31 -8.24 -7.45
N PRO A 198 -17.14 -8.33 -8.78
CA PRO A 198 -15.85 -8.68 -9.38
C PRO A 198 -14.76 -7.65 -9.08
N VAL A 199 -13.51 -8.10 -9.15
CA VAL A 199 -12.34 -7.23 -9.07
C VAL A 199 -12.27 -6.38 -10.34
N LEU A 200 -12.13 -5.07 -10.17
CA LEU A 200 -11.95 -4.08 -11.24
C LEU A 200 -10.45 -3.83 -11.48
N THR A 201 -9.70 -3.61 -10.41
CA THR A 201 -8.27 -3.29 -10.45
C THR A 201 -7.54 -4.01 -9.33
N ILE A 202 -6.35 -4.56 -9.63
CA ILE A 202 -5.37 -4.97 -8.61
C ILE A 202 -4.09 -4.20 -8.87
N ARG A 203 -3.58 -3.52 -7.84
CA ARG A 203 -2.25 -2.93 -7.84
C ARG A 203 -1.41 -3.66 -6.81
N ASP A 204 -0.33 -4.28 -7.28
CA ASP A 204 0.77 -4.68 -6.40
C ASP A 204 1.49 -3.38 -6.02
N SER A 205 1.13 -2.81 -4.86
CA SER A 205 1.87 -1.71 -4.26
C SER A 205 3.14 -2.30 -3.68
N GLN A 206 4.08 -2.59 -4.57
CA GLN A 206 5.42 -2.97 -4.23
C GLN A 206 5.96 -1.85 -3.34
N SER A 207 5.98 -2.06 -2.02
CA SER A 207 6.67 -1.17 -1.11
C SER A 207 8.12 -1.24 -1.58
N GLY A 208 8.59 -0.19 -2.26
CA GLY A 208 9.89 -0.19 -2.91
C GLY A 208 10.96 -0.68 -1.94
N GLY A 209 11.61 -1.80 -2.30
CA GLY A 209 12.77 -2.32 -1.58
C GLY A 209 12.64 -2.35 -0.07
N SER A 210 11.58 -2.96 0.47
CA SER A 210 11.56 -3.33 1.89
C SER A 210 12.64 -4.39 2.12
N THR A 211 13.87 -3.93 2.41
CA THR A 211 14.97 -4.80 2.77
C THR A 211 14.52 -5.65 3.96
N PRO A 212 14.68 -6.98 3.90
CA PRO A 212 14.33 -7.89 4.98
C PRO A 212 14.82 -7.36 6.32
N ARG A 213 13.91 -7.12 7.28
CA ARG A 213 14.29 -6.68 8.62
C ARG A 213 14.53 -7.92 9.50
N PRO A 214 15.73 -8.11 10.08
CA PRO A 214 15.99 -9.22 10.98
C PRO A 214 15.17 -9.05 12.27
N MET A 215 14.39 -10.07 12.65
CA MET A 215 13.76 -10.13 13.97
C MET A 215 14.71 -10.80 14.96
N MET A 216 15.14 -10.08 16.00
CA MET A 216 15.91 -10.64 17.10
C MET A 216 15.00 -11.47 18.01
N ARG A 217 15.25 -12.78 18.08
CA ARG A 217 14.60 -13.68 19.04
C ARG A 217 15.42 -13.68 20.33
N MET A 218 14.84 -13.24 21.44
CA MET A 218 15.51 -13.20 22.74
C MET A 218 15.52 -14.62 23.34
N GLU A 219 16.54 -15.41 22.99
CA GLU A 219 16.74 -16.76 23.51
C GLU A 219 18.05 -16.79 24.30
N ALA A 220 17.94 -17.01 25.61
CA ALA A 220 19.08 -17.16 26.50
C ALA A 220 19.63 -18.59 26.36
N ALA A 221 20.78 -18.75 25.72
CA ALA A 221 21.49 -20.03 25.67
C ALA A 221 22.98 -19.84 25.92
N MET A 222 23.46 -20.52 26.97
CA MET A 222 24.84 -20.69 27.38
C MET A 222 25.49 -21.78 26.52
N ALA A 223 26.55 -21.47 25.77
CA ALA A 223 27.50 -22.47 25.23
C ALA A 223 28.79 -21.80 24.70
N ASP A 224 29.87 -22.60 24.70
CA ASP A 224 31.30 -22.26 24.61
C ASP A 224 31.83 -21.94 23.19
N SER A 225 31.00 -21.32 22.35
CA SER A 225 31.37 -20.81 21.02
C SER A 225 30.37 -19.71 20.68
N VAL A 226 30.83 -18.55 20.19
CA VAL A 226 29.99 -17.34 20.01
C VAL A 226 28.62 -17.72 19.43
N PRO A 227 27.54 -17.74 20.24
CA PRO A 227 26.26 -18.29 19.81
C PRO A 227 25.58 -17.28 18.89
N VAL A 228 25.65 -17.53 17.59
CA VAL A 228 25.05 -16.67 16.58
C VAL A 228 23.71 -17.27 16.14
N GLN A 229 22.62 -16.62 16.53
CA GLN A 229 21.25 -17.00 16.14
C GLN A 229 20.79 -16.12 14.98
N ALA A 230 20.57 -16.72 13.81
CA ALA A 230 20.25 -15.98 12.58
C ALA A 230 18.81 -15.42 12.55
N GLY A 231 17.93 -15.87 13.46
CA GLY A 231 16.54 -15.41 13.52
C GLY A 231 15.71 -15.81 12.29
N GLN A 232 14.58 -15.12 12.10
CA GLN A 232 13.79 -15.19 10.86
C GLN A 232 13.73 -13.81 10.23
N MET A 233 13.71 -13.76 8.90
CA MET A 233 13.45 -12.56 8.13
C MET A 233 11.97 -12.48 7.77
N GLU A 234 11.44 -11.27 7.77
CA GLU A 234 10.07 -10.99 7.37
C GLU A 234 10.04 -10.32 5.99
N MET A 235 9.31 -10.93 5.07
CA MET A 235 8.92 -10.33 3.79
C MET A 235 7.52 -9.76 3.92
N SER A 236 7.33 -8.53 3.47
CA SER A 236 6.01 -7.90 3.42
C SER A 236 5.56 -7.64 1.99
N ALA A 237 4.25 -7.68 1.79
CA ALA A 237 3.60 -7.26 0.55
C ALA A 237 2.34 -6.45 0.89
N GLN A 238 2.07 -5.44 0.08
CA GLN A 238 0.85 -4.66 0.13
C GLN A 238 0.19 -4.72 -1.25
N VAL A 239 -1.13 -4.89 -1.26
CA VAL A 239 -1.92 -4.85 -2.50
C VAL A 239 -3.12 -3.95 -2.31
N ASP A 240 -3.41 -3.16 -3.32
CA ASP A 240 -4.61 -2.33 -3.40
C ASP A 240 -5.56 -2.95 -4.42
N ILE A 241 -6.77 -3.29 -3.98
CA ILE A 241 -7.77 -3.94 -4.81
C ILE A 241 -9.04 -3.09 -4.84
N GLU A 242 -9.52 -2.81 -6.05
CA GLU A 242 -10.81 -2.20 -6.30
C GLU A 242 -11.81 -3.28 -6.72
N TYR A 243 -12.93 -3.37 -6.00
CA TYR A 243 -14.04 -4.26 -6.31
C TYR A 243 -15.25 -3.46 -6.75
N ALA A 244 -16.07 -4.01 -7.65
CA ALA A 244 -17.41 -3.48 -7.86
C ALA A 244 -18.30 -3.78 -6.64
N LEU A 245 -19.30 -2.93 -6.38
CA LEU A 245 -20.33 -3.16 -5.38
C LEU A 245 -21.70 -3.32 -6.05
N VAL A 246 -22.45 -4.32 -5.61
CA VAL A 246 -23.76 -4.68 -6.18
C VAL A 246 -24.81 -4.69 -5.07
N GLY A 247 -25.90 -3.95 -5.21
CA GLY A 247 -27.03 -4.01 -4.27
C GLY A 247 -27.97 -2.82 -4.40
N ASP A 248 -29.06 -2.85 -3.62
CA ASP A 248 -30.07 -1.80 -3.58
C ASP A 248 -29.48 -0.55 -2.91
N GLY A 249 -28.83 0.29 -3.71
CA GLY A 249 -28.01 1.41 -3.23
C GLY A 249 -26.69 1.58 -3.99
N SER A 250 -26.29 0.62 -4.83
CA SER A 250 -25.23 0.83 -5.80
C SER A 250 -25.77 1.54 -7.05
N CYS A 251 -25.08 2.59 -7.50
CA CYS A 251 -25.37 3.23 -8.77
C CYS A 251 -24.95 2.27 -9.90
N SER A 252 -25.89 1.43 -10.33
CA SER A 252 -25.72 0.62 -11.54
C SER A 252 -26.08 1.45 -12.78
N PRO A 253 -25.32 1.38 -13.88
CA PRO A 253 -25.72 2.03 -15.12
C PRO A 253 -27.03 1.41 -15.62
N VAL A 254 -28.07 2.24 -15.75
CA VAL A 254 -29.33 1.86 -16.38
C VAL A 254 -29.02 1.30 -17.76
N LYS A 255 -29.42 0.05 -18.05
CA LYS A 255 -29.34 -0.49 -19.41
C LYS A 255 -30.17 0.43 -20.31
N GLY A 256 -29.51 1.13 -21.22
CA GLY A 256 -30.18 1.97 -22.22
C GLY A 256 -31.10 1.14 -23.09
N GLY A 257 -32.39 1.17 -22.79
CA GLY A 257 -33.46 0.57 -23.57
C GLY A 257 -34.78 1.08 -23.00
N ASP A 258 -35.47 1.88 -23.81
CA ASP A 258 -36.83 2.39 -23.62
C ASP A 258 -36.99 3.58 -22.65
N VAL A 259 -36.45 4.73 -23.05
CA VAL A 259 -37.06 6.02 -22.70
C VAL A 259 -38.07 6.36 -23.80
N PRO A 260 -39.39 6.34 -23.55
CA PRO A 260 -40.37 6.82 -24.53
C PRO A 260 -40.21 8.34 -24.66
N LEU A 261 -40.00 8.83 -25.88
CA LEU A 261 -40.01 10.27 -26.17
C LEU A 261 -41.44 10.82 -25.96
N PRO A 262 -41.64 11.92 -25.22
CA PRO A 262 -42.94 12.54 -25.09
C PRO A 262 -43.22 13.44 -26.30
N GLY A 263 -44.18 13.06 -27.14
CA GLY A 263 -44.71 13.94 -28.18
C GLY A 263 -45.32 13.19 -29.35
N ASP A 264 -46.60 12.84 -29.23
CA ASP A 264 -47.63 13.18 -30.21
C ASP A 264 -49.02 12.72 -29.74
N GLY A 265 -49.94 13.67 -29.57
CA GLY A 265 -51.39 13.43 -29.58
C GLY A 265 -52.07 13.08 -28.26
N ALA A 266 -52.46 14.10 -27.48
CA ALA A 266 -53.59 13.96 -26.55
C ALA A 266 -54.90 13.76 -27.35
N PRO A 267 -55.88 13.00 -26.83
CA PRO A 267 -57.01 12.48 -27.59
C PRO A 267 -58.15 13.50 -27.76
N ALA A 268 -58.89 13.41 -28.86
CA ALA A 268 -60.20 14.05 -29.00
C ALA A 268 -61.28 13.22 -28.28
N PRO A 269 -62.23 13.85 -27.56
CA PRO A 269 -63.38 13.14 -27.00
C PRO A 269 -64.50 13.09 -28.05
N ASP A 270 -65.19 11.96 -28.19
CA ASP A 270 -66.66 11.92 -28.35
C ASP A 270 -67.21 10.48 -28.53
N GLU A 271 -68.41 10.30 -27.94
CA GLU A 271 -69.44 9.27 -28.15
C GLU A 271 -69.41 7.90 -27.41
N PRO A 272 -70.61 7.33 -27.09
CA PRO A 272 -70.89 6.86 -25.73
C PRO A 272 -71.53 5.44 -25.58
N ILE A 273 -71.71 5.04 -24.31
CA ILE A 273 -72.64 4.02 -23.72
C ILE A 273 -72.32 2.52 -23.87
N ALA A 274 -72.09 1.85 -22.72
CA ALA A 274 -72.94 0.75 -22.20
C ALA A 274 -72.62 0.42 -20.72
N PRO A 275 -73.63 0.21 -19.84
CA PRO A 275 -73.44 -0.14 -18.44
C PRO A 275 -73.36 -1.66 -18.26
N GLY A 276 -72.49 -2.14 -17.36
CA GLY A 276 -72.31 -3.57 -17.14
C GLY A 276 -71.80 -3.94 -15.74
N ILE A 277 -72.75 -4.07 -14.82
CA ILE A 277 -72.85 -5.05 -13.71
C ILE A 277 -71.79 -5.03 -12.58
N VAL A 278 -72.34 -4.86 -11.39
CA VAL A 278 -71.77 -4.96 -10.05
C VAL A 278 -71.43 -6.41 -9.69
N GLU A 279 -70.27 -6.65 -9.09
CA GLU A 279 -70.08 -7.73 -8.11
C GLU A 279 -69.31 -7.19 -6.88
N PRO A 280 -69.82 -7.38 -5.65
CA PRO A 280 -69.14 -6.94 -4.43
C PRO A 280 -68.12 -7.98 -3.94
N LEU A 281 -67.02 -7.47 -3.39
CA LEU A 281 -66.02 -8.22 -2.62
C LEU A 281 -66.65 -8.87 -1.37
N PRO A 282 -66.33 -10.13 -1.04
CA PRO A 282 -66.64 -10.68 0.28
C PRO A 282 -65.61 -10.22 1.33
N ASP A 283 -66.13 -9.64 2.41
CA ASP A 283 -65.43 -9.42 3.67
C ASP A 283 -64.98 -10.76 4.28
N MET A 284 -63.73 -10.83 4.75
CA MET A 284 -63.22 -11.96 5.53
C MET A 284 -62.68 -11.45 6.86
N GLU A 285 -63.31 -11.96 7.91
CA GLU A 285 -63.18 -11.67 9.33
C GLU A 285 -61.80 -12.03 9.92
N GLU A 286 -61.40 -11.19 10.88
CA GLU A 286 -60.70 -11.41 12.15
C GLU A 286 -60.26 -12.84 12.54
N PRO A 287 -59.08 -13.00 13.16
CA PRO A 287 -58.87 -14.06 14.15
C PRO A 287 -58.82 -13.50 15.57
N ALA A 288 -59.64 -14.14 16.40
CA ALA A 288 -59.83 -13.91 17.82
C ALA A 288 -58.56 -14.13 18.67
N ASN A 289 -58.60 -13.45 19.82
CA ASN A 289 -57.76 -13.60 21.01
C ASN A 289 -57.93 -14.96 21.69
#